data_AF-A0A1Q4XN80-F1
#
_entry.id   AF-A0A1Q4XN80-F1
#
_cell.length_a   1.000
_cell.length_b   1.000
_cell.length_c   1.000
_cell.angle_alpha   90.00
_cell.angle_beta   90.00
_cell.angle_gamma   90.00
#
_symmetry.space_group_name_H-M   'P 1'
#
loop_
_entity.id
_entity.type
_entity.pdbx_description
1 polymer ?
#
loop_
_entity_poly.entity_id
_entity_poly.type
_entity_poly.pdbx_seq_one_letter_code
_entity_poly.pdbx_strand_id
1 'polypeptide(L)'
;MAIVGAVVLLVTLLALGGFFLYRSLPGTNVSANASGTASEAPDTENMGVLYIRVIGESSEVFVRIPGGDVLMDQEMSQGQSVNYNRADEGLEVTIGDPSAVEVFVNGERRDISDEGADYGFTIDG
;
A
#
# COMPACT_ATOMS: atom_id res chain seq x y z
N MET A 1 31.13 34.13 -18.75
CA MET A 1 30.40 33.10 -19.51
C MET A 1 29.75 32.01 -18.64
N ALA A 2 30.27 31.69 -17.45
CA ALA A 2 29.66 30.65 -16.58
C ALA A 2 28.27 31.03 -16.01
N ILE A 3 28.06 32.31 -15.68
CA ILE A 3 26.78 32.81 -15.14
C ILE A 3 25.65 32.65 -16.16
N VAL A 4 25.93 32.88 -17.44
CA VAL A 4 24.95 32.72 -18.52
C VAL A 4 24.51 31.26 -18.64
N GLY A 5 25.45 30.31 -18.52
CA GLY A 5 25.14 28.88 -18.52
C GLY A 5 24.27 28.47 -17.34
N ALA A 6 24.55 28.99 -16.14
CA ALA A 6 23.75 28.70 -14.95
C ALA A 6 22.31 29.24 -15.05
N VAL A 7 22.15 30.44 -15.62
CA VAL A 7 20.81 31.03 -15.84
C VAL A 7 20.00 30.22 -16.85
N VAL A 8 20.61 29.78 -17.96
CA VAL A 8 19.92 28.95 -18.96
C VAL A 8 19.49 27.61 -18.37
N LEU A 9 20.35 26.98 -17.56
CA LEU A 9 20.03 25.71 -16.89
C LEU A 9 18.91 25.87 -15.87
N LEU A 10 18.91 26.95 -15.09
CA LEU A 10 17.84 27.24 -14.14
C LEU A 10 16.49 27.41 -14.87
N VAL A 11 16.47 28.15 -15.98
CA VAL A 11 15.24 28.39 -16.75
C VAL A 11 14.70 27.10 -17.36
N THR A 12 15.56 26.21 -17.87
CA THR A 12 15.12 24.91 -18.39
C THR A 12 14.59 24.00 -17.30
N LEU A 13 15.22 23.96 -16.12
CA LEU A 13 14.69 23.20 -14.98
C LEU A 13 13.33 23.73 -14.51
N LEU A 14 13.15 25.05 -14.45
CA LEU A 14 11.86 25.66 -14.11
C LEU A 14 10.78 25.35 -15.15
N ALA A 15 11.13 25.37 -16.44
CA ALA A 15 10.20 25.04 -17.52
C ALA A 15 9.79 23.56 -17.48
N LEU A 16 10.74 22.65 -17.28
CA LEU A 16 10.45 21.22 -17.15
C LEU A 16 9.64 20.94 -15.88
N GLY A 17 10.07 21.47 -14.73
CA GLY A 17 9.35 21.33 -13.47
C GLY A 17 7.91 21.85 -13.56
N GLY A 18 7.72 23.03 -14.15
CA GLY A 18 6.39 23.60 -14.39
C GLY A 18 5.54 22.77 -15.36
N PHE A 19 6.14 22.23 -16.42
CA PHE A 19 5.43 21.39 -17.40
C PHE A 19 4.99 20.05 -16.81
N PHE A 20 5.86 19.40 -16.03
CA PHE A 20 5.52 18.16 -15.31
C PHE A 20 4.43 18.41 -14.28
N LEU A 21 4.53 19.48 -13.46
CA LEU A 21 3.48 19.84 -12.53
C LEU A 21 2.16 20.12 -13.25
N TYR A 22 2.15 20.94 -14.30
CA TYR A 22 0.94 21.25 -15.08
C TYR A 22 0.29 19.99 -15.67
N ARG A 23 1.09 19.04 -16.16
CA ARG A 23 0.59 17.80 -16.75
C ARG A 23 0.18 16.75 -15.71
N SER A 24 0.67 16.89 -14.48
CA SER A 24 0.31 16.05 -13.34
C SER A 24 -0.91 16.58 -12.57
N LEU A 25 -1.42 17.78 -12.84
CA LEU A 25 -2.70 18.22 -12.28
C LEU A 25 -3.85 17.48 -12.98
N PRO A 26 -4.59 16.60 -12.30
CA PRO A 26 -5.89 16.12 -12.78
C PRO A 26 -6.82 17.34 -12.86
N GLY A 27 -7.64 17.40 -13.90
CA GLY A 27 -8.50 18.55 -14.19
C GLY A 27 -9.20 19.09 -12.94
N THR A 28 -9.01 20.39 -12.70
CA THR A 28 -9.66 21.17 -11.65
C THR A 28 -11.19 20.98 -11.68
N ASN A 29 -11.69 20.12 -10.81
CA ASN A 29 -13.00 20.31 -10.18
C ASN A 29 -12.70 20.85 -8.78
N VAL A 30 -12.85 22.16 -8.60
CA VAL A 30 -12.80 22.76 -7.27
C VAL A 30 -13.98 22.25 -6.47
N SER A 31 -13.73 21.38 -5.50
CA SER A 31 -14.55 21.30 -4.29
C SER A 31 -13.63 21.58 -3.12
N ALA A 32 -13.79 22.76 -2.53
CA ALA A 32 -13.19 23.06 -1.26
C ALA A 32 -13.86 22.16 -0.22
N ASN A 33 -13.15 21.16 0.28
CA ASN A 33 -13.48 20.57 1.57
C ASN A 33 -12.20 20.44 2.40
N ALA A 34 -12.34 20.87 3.65
CA ALA A 34 -11.27 21.03 4.62
C ALA A 34 -10.63 19.69 5.01
N SER A 35 -9.39 19.80 5.50
CA SER A 35 -8.73 18.89 6.45
C SER A 35 -9.25 17.46 6.49
N GLY A 36 -8.56 16.59 5.78
CA GLY A 36 -8.61 15.17 6.01
C GLY A 36 -7.49 14.55 5.21
N THR A 37 -6.53 13.95 5.90
CA THR A 37 -5.56 13.01 5.33
C THR A 37 -6.22 12.20 4.24
N ALA A 38 -5.87 12.46 2.98
CA ALA A 38 -6.18 11.56 1.89
C ALA A 38 -5.26 10.35 2.05
N SER A 39 -5.57 9.49 3.03
CA SER A 39 -5.35 8.07 2.82
C SER A 39 -6.25 7.75 1.65
N GLU A 40 -5.64 7.57 0.48
CA GLU A 40 -6.26 6.90 -0.66
C GLU A 40 -6.84 5.61 -0.09
N ALA A 41 -8.14 5.63 0.21
CA ALA A 41 -8.84 4.47 0.72
C ALA A 41 -8.66 3.43 -0.37
N PRO A 42 -8.02 2.28 -0.09
CA PRO A 42 -7.83 1.28 -1.12
C PRO A 42 -9.20 0.96 -1.72
N ASP A 43 -9.29 1.00 -3.06
CA ASP A 43 -10.53 0.69 -3.77
C ASP A 43 -11.04 -0.67 -3.28
N THR A 44 -12.09 -0.65 -2.45
CA THR A 44 -12.63 -1.83 -1.78
C THR A 44 -13.07 -2.91 -2.78
N GLU A 45 -13.32 -2.52 -4.02
CA GLU A 45 -13.69 -3.41 -5.13
C GLU A 45 -12.56 -4.35 -5.57
N ASN A 46 -11.29 -4.06 -5.22
CA ASN A 46 -10.13 -4.85 -5.66
C ASN A 46 -9.39 -5.57 -4.51
N MET A 47 -9.96 -5.54 -3.30
CA MET A 47 -9.29 -6.09 -2.10
C MET A 47 -9.41 -7.61 -2.00
N GLY A 48 -10.44 -8.22 -2.62
CA GLY A 48 -10.64 -9.66 -2.57
C GLY A 48 -10.99 -10.15 -1.15
N VAL A 49 -10.64 -11.40 -0.84
CA VAL A 49 -10.88 -12.04 0.48
C VAL A 49 -9.82 -11.67 1.50
N LEU A 50 -8.59 -11.42 1.05
CA LEU A 50 -7.47 -10.99 1.89
C LEU A 50 -6.64 -9.95 1.13
N TYR A 51 -6.47 -8.79 1.73
CA TYR A 51 -5.55 -7.76 1.26
C TYR A 51 -4.62 -7.35 2.40
N ILE A 52 -3.32 -7.35 2.13
CA ILE A 52 -2.29 -6.96 3.10
C ILE A 52 -1.44 -5.88 2.45
N ARG A 53 -1.21 -4.79 3.16
CA ARG A 53 -0.37 -3.67 2.73
C ARG A 53 0.62 -3.31 3.82
N VAL A 54 1.87 -3.08 3.46
CA VAL A 54 2.90 -2.59 4.39
C VAL A 54 2.85 -1.07 4.48
N ILE A 55 2.68 -0.55 5.69
CA ILE A 55 2.70 0.88 6.03
C ILE A 55 3.97 1.30 6.78
N GLY A 56 4.62 0.35 7.48
CA GLY A 56 5.93 0.52 8.13
C GLY A 56 7.12 0.36 7.17
N GLU A 57 8.31 0.14 7.71
CA GLU A 57 9.54 -0.04 6.92
C GLU A 57 9.52 -1.36 6.13
N SER A 58 9.35 -2.47 6.84
CA SER A 58 9.10 -3.79 6.27
C SER A 58 8.37 -4.70 7.26
N SER A 59 7.76 -5.78 6.76
CA SER A 59 7.23 -6.87 7.57
C SER A 59 7.35 -8.19 6.81
N GLU A 60 7.65 -9.27 7.53
CA GLU A 60 7.50 -10.62 7.01
C GLU A 60 6.01 -10.97 6.92
N VAL A 61 5.60 -11.53 5.78
CA VAL A 61 4.23 -11.95 5.53
C VAL A 61 4.25 -13.39 5.04
N PHE A 62 3.61 -14.25 5.80
CA PHE A 62 3.46 -15.66 5.50
C PHE A 62 1.99 -16.00 5.30
N VAL A 63 1.66 -16.65 4.17
CA VAL A 63 0.29 -17.06 3.83
C VAL A 63 0.33 -18.48 3.30
N ARG A 64 -0.55 -19.35 3.81
CA ARG A 64 -0.69 -20.73 3.35
C ARG A 64 -2.14 -21.19 3.36
N ILE A 65 -2.41 -22.30 2.69
CA ILE A 65 -3.65 -23.07 2.87
C ILE A 65 -3.49 -23.92 4.14
N PRO A 66 -4.46 -23.93 5.08
CA PRO A 66 -4.40 -24.77 6.28
C PRO A 66 -4.18 -26.25 5.94
N GLY A 67 -3.02 -26.81 6.33
CA GLY A 67 -2.66 -28.19 5.99
C GLY A 67 -2.30 -28.43 4.51
N GLY A 68 -2.21 -27.36 3.71
CA GLY A 68 -1.90 -27.38 2.29
C GLY A 68 -0.61 -26.64 1.95
N ASP A 69 -0.60 -26.01 0.77
CA ASP A 69 0.58 -25.35 0.20
C ASP A 69 0.83 -23.96 0.79
N VAL A 70 2.11 -23.56 0.79
CA VAL A 70 2.54 -22.18 1.11
C VAL A 70 2.30 -21.30 -0.12
N LEU A 71 1.52 -20.24 0.06
CA LEU A 71 1.20 -19.26 -0.98
C LEU A 71 2.14 -18.05 -0.97
N MET A 72 2.63 -17.69 0.21
CA MET A 72 3.57 -16.59 0.42
C MET A 72 4.46 -16.86 1.63
N ASP A 73 5.73 -16.52 1.48
CA ASP A 73 6.75 -16.55 2.54
C ASP A 73 7.85 -15.56 2.15
N GLN A 74 7.61 -14.26 2.39
CA GLN A 74 8.58 -13.22 2.02
C GLN A 74 8.48 -11.98 2.89
N GLU A 75 9.59 -11.24 2.96
CA GLU A 75 9.61 -9.88 3.51
C GLU A 75 9.02 -8.89 2.49
N MET A 76 8.09 -8.07 2.95
CA MET A 76 7.46 -7.00 2.18
C MET A 76 7.90 -5.65 2.71
N SER A 77 8.34 -4.75 1.82
CA SER A 77 8.74 -3.39 2.16
C SER A 77 7.60 -2.38 2.04
N GLN A 78 7.81 -1.18 2.59
CA GLN A 78 6.85 -0.08 2.56
C GLN A 78 6.18 0.12 1.20
N GLY A 79 4.85 0.17 1.19
CA GLY A 79 4.04 0.40 -0.01
C GLY A 79 3.80 -0.85 -0.86
N GLN A 80 4.45 -1.98 -0.58
CA GLN A 80 4.09 -3.24 -1.20
C GLN A 80 2.74 -3.73 -0.64
N SER A 81 1.98 -4.41 -1.51
CA SER A 81 0.72 -5.04 -1.14
C SER A 81 0.57 -6.38 -1.84
N VAL A 82 -0.21 -7.26 -1.22
CA VAL A 82 -0.62 -8.54 -1.77
C VAL A 82 -2.12 -8.69 -1.59
N ASN A 83 -2.77 -9.25 -2.60
CA ASN A 83 -4.20 -9.50 -2.60
C ASN A 83 -4.47 -10.95 -3.00
N TYR A 84 -5.41 -11.57 -2.30
CA TYR A 84 -5.97 -12.87 -2.65
C TYR A 84 -7.45 -12.70 -2.91
N ASN A 85 -7.90 -13.12 -4.09
CA ASN A 85 -9.28 -12.96 -4.53
C ASN A 85 -10.19 -14.14 -4.14
N ARG A 86 -9.61 -15.27 -3.71
CA ARG A 86 -10.32 -16.49 -3.33
C ARG A 86 -9.63 -17.15 -2.15
N ALA A 87 -10.43 -17.78 -1.28
CA ALA A 87 -10.01 -18.57 -0.14
C ALA A 87 -10.83 -19.88 -0.09
N ASP A 88 -10.99 -20.56 -1.23
CA ASP A 88 -11.87 -21.74 -1.36
C ASP A 88 -11.55 -22.85 -0.32
N GLU A 89 -10.28 -22.95 0.12
CA GLU A 89 -9.78 -23.93 1.09
C GLU A 89 -9.39 -23.30 2.45
N GLY A 90 -9.77 -22.03 2.66
CA GLY A 90 -9.31 -21.21 3.76
C GLY A 90 -7.87 -20.69 3.59
N LEU A 91 -7.51 -19.69 4.39
CA LEU A 91 -6.18 -19.10 4.43
C LEU A 91 -5.69 -19.01 5.87
N GLU A 92 -4.46 -19.43 6.11
CA GLU A 92 -3.73 -19.17 7.34
C GLU A 92 -2.67 -18.12 7.08
N VAL A 93 -2.71 -17.03 7.84
CA VAL A 93 -1.87 -15.85 7.66
C VAL A 93 -1.06 -15.64 8.92
N THR A 94 0.23 -15.43 8.79
CA THR A 94 1.12 -15.01 9.88
C THR A 94 1.84 -13.73 9.46
N ILE A 95 1.83 -12.75 10.36
CA ILE A 95 2.43 -11.44 10.17
C ILE A 95 3.56 -11.26 11.17
N GLY A 96 4.78 -11.00 10.68
CA GLY A 96 5.95 -10.79 11.52
C GLY A 96 5.84 -9.52 12.38
N ASP A 97 5.52 -8.39 11.77
CA ASP A 97 5.30 -7.10 12.46
C ASP A 97 3.89 -6.55 12.17
N PRO A 98 2.90 -6.84 13.03
CA PRO A 98 1.53 -6.37 12.87
C PRO A 98 1.37 -4.85 12.91
N SER A 99 2.30 -4.13 13.55
CA SER A 99 2.27 -2.66 13.62
C SER A 99 2.70 -2.00 12.32
N ALA A 100 3.44 -2.73 11.48
CA ALA A 100 3.95 -2.27 10.19
C ALA A 100 3.02 -2.58 9.02
N VAL A 101 1.86 -3.23 9.22
CA VAL A 101 0.95 -3.63 8.15
C VAL A 101 -0.50 -3.22 8.41
N GLU A 102 -1.26 -3.07 7.32
CA GLU A 102 -2.72 -3.00 7.35
C GLU A 102 -3.28 -4.24 6.67
N VAL A 103 -4.22 -4.91 7.35
CA VAL A 103 -4.87 -6.12 6.86
C VAL A 103 -6.35 -5.85 6.66
N PHE A 104 -6.87 -6.32 5.54
CA PHE A 104 -8.28 -6.27 5.22
C PHE A 104 -8.76 -7.67 4.85
N VAL A 105 -9.86 -8.08 5.46
CA VAL A 105 -10.49 -9.39 5.22
C VAL A 105 -11.88 -9.12 4.70
N ASN A 106 -12.20 -9.63 3.50
CA ASN A 106 -13.47 -9.37 2.81
C ASN A 106 -13.79 -7.86 2.68
N GLY A 107 -12.77 -7.03 2.47
CA GLY A 107 -12.89 -5.57 2.39
C GLY A 107 -13.04 -4.84 3.73
N GLU A 108 -13.17 -5.56 4.85
CA GLU A 108 -13.21 -4.96 6.18
C GLU A 108 -11.81 -4.89 6.79
N ARG A 109 -11.41 -3.70 7.27
CA ARG A 109 -10.13 -3.53 7.97
C ARG A 109 -10.14 -4.37 9.23
N ARG A 110 -9.16 -5.26 9.36
CA ARG A 110 -8.87 -5.98 10.59
C ARG A 110 -7.76 -5.25 11.32
N ASP A 111 -8.07 -4.74 12.51
CA ASP A 111 -7.05 -4.12 13.35
C ASP A 111 -6.23 -5.22 14.03
N ILE A 112 -4.94 -5.25 13.69
CA ILE A 112 -3.95 -6.14 14.29
C ILE A 112 -2.75 -5.35 14.84
N SER A 113 -2.84 -4.01 14.85
CA SER A 113 -1.68 -3.16 15.14
C SER A 113 -1.18 -3.26 16.58
N ASP A 114 -2.05 -3.67 17.51
CA ASP A 114 -1.74 -3.90 18.91
C ASP A 114 -1.32 -5.36 19.22
N GLU A 115 -1.31 -6.24 18.22
CA GLU A 115 -0.95 -7.65 18.39
C GLU A 115 0.57 -7.86 18.51
N GLY A 116 0.95 -8.99 19.09
CA GLY A 116 2.36 -9.38 19.23
C GLY A 116 3.00 -9.79 17.91
N ALA A 117 4.34 -9.82 17.88
CA ALA A 117 5.08 -10.37 16.75
C ALA A 117 4.63 -11.79 16.40
N ASP A 118 4.72 -12.12 15.10
CA ASP A 118 4.30 -13.42 14.54
C ASP A 118 2.80 -13.72 14.77
N TYR A 119 1.96 -12.69 14.82
CA TYR A 119 0.52 -12.85 14.98
C TYR A 119 -0.07 -13.65 13.81
N GLY A 120 -0.76 -14.74 14.15
CA GLY A 120 -1.38 -15.65 13.20
C GLY A 120 -2.90 -15.65 13.30
N PHE A 121 -3.58 -15.65 12.16
CA PHE A 121 -5.03 -15.83 12.10
C PHE A 121 -5.45 -16.65 10.88
N THR A 122 -6.66 -17.20 10.96
CA THR A 122 -7.26 -18.00 9.88
C THR A 122 -8.45 -17.25 9.28
N ILE A 123 -8.65 -17.44 7.98
CA ILE A 123 -9.83 -17.02 7.23
C ILE A 123 -10.47 -18.30 6.69
N ASP A 124 -11.73 -18.52 7.02
CA ASP A 124 -12.52 -19.63 6.48
C ASP A 124 -13.03 -19.31 5.05
N GLY A 125 -13.16 -20.35 4.23
CA GLY A 125 -13.64 -20.30 2.84
C GLY A 125 -15.15 -20.45 2.68
#